data_AF-A0A7S3BSC6-F1
#
_entry.id   AF-A0A7S3BSC6-F1
#
_cell.length_a   1.000
_cell.length_b   1.000
_cell.length_c   1.000
_cell.angle_alpha   90.00
_cell.angle_beta   90.00
_cell.angle_gamma   90.00
#
_symmetry.space_group_name_H-M   'P 1'
#
loop_
_entity.id
_entity.type
_entity.pdbx_description
1 polymer ?
#
loop_
_entity_poly.entity_id
_entity_poly.type
_entity_poly.pdbx_seq_one_letter_code
_entity_poly.pdbx_strand_id
1 'polypeptide(L)'
;GLGESPVGMTNTQHALRVAECGVTLARGIAPPVLLETLNRVLRARVATVMAVLGDRPIGIGSREGYHECVQRSPGRFDIPLAASDLATVWGAEGTAAADVPWLGMVREILGHSARPTFCGVVFSKPGSPAQQWHIDSPHEAREHRDAHAVNVLLPLAEVPLAAGPTEVAPGSHFLTNHLPSPWLDRADLLYQTATEVTPAALLAHATLLGGGGGEGEDEGEGEDE
;
A
#
# COMPACT_ATOMS: atom_id res chain seq x y z
N GLY A 1 1.39 -0.87 17.29
CA GLY A 1 2.08 0.27 16.67
C GLY A 1 3.33 -0.24 16.00
N LEU A 2 3.65 0.24 14.80
CA LEU A 2 4.97 0.00 14.21
C LEU A 2 6.01 0.58 15.19
N GLY A 3 6.66 -0.28 15.98
CA GLY A 3 7.70 0.14 16.91
C GLY A 3 8.74 0.98 16.17
N GLU A 4 9.46 1.85 16.89
CA GLU A 4 10.49 2.69 16.28
C GLU A 4 11.46 1.82 15.47
N SER A 5 11.41 1.95 14.13
CA SER A 5 12.37 1.26 13.27
C SER A 5 13.75 1.83 13.59
N PRO A 6 14.73 1.02 14.05
CA PRO A 6 16.07 1.50 14.29
C PRO A 6 16.65 2.10 13.02
N VAL A 7 17.39 3.20 13.17
CA VAL A 7 18.12 3.83 12.06
C VAL A 7 19.18 2.83 11.57
N GLY A 8 19.28 2.65 10.25
CA GLY A 8 20.32 1.82 9.64
C GLY A 8 19.96 0.35 9.43
N MET A 9 18.68 -0.01 9.35
CA MET A 9 18.27 -1.34 8.88
C MET A 9 18.80 -1.62 7.47
N THR A 10 19.25 -2.86 7.24
CA THR A 10 19.64 -3.33 5.92
C THR A 10 18.42 -3.58 5.03
N ASN A 11 18.63 -3.64 3.70
CA ASN A 11 17.55 -3.97 2.76
C ASN A 11 16.88 -5.32 3.11
N THR A 12 17.67 -6.32 3.52
CA THR A 12 17.16 -7.63 3.96
C THR A 12 16.31 -7.52 5.22
N GLN A 13 16.71 -6.70 6.20
CA GLN A 13 15.89 -6.48 7.41
C GLN A 13 14.55 -5.81 7.08
N HIS A 14 14.55 -4.85 6.16
CA HIS A 14 13.33 -4.24 5.66
C HIS A 14 12.43 -5.24 4.93
N ALA A 15 13.01 -6.11 4.09
CA ALA A 15 12.29 -7.16 3.37
C ALA A 15 11.65 -8.18 4.33
N LEU A 16 12.40 -8.64 5.34
CA LEU A 16 11.86 -9.50 6.40
C LEU A 16 10.69 -8.83 7.13
N ARG A 17 10.80 -7.53 7.44
CA ARG A 17 9.72 -6.81 8.10
C ARG A 17 8.46 -6.69 7.23
N VAL A 18 8.62 -6.50 5.92
CA VAL A 18 7.50 -6.52 4.98
C VAL A 18 6.88 -7.91 4.90
N ALA A 19 7.67 -8.99 4.90
CA ALA A 19 7.15 -10.35 4.93
C ALA A 19 6.33 -10.62 6.21
N GLU A 20 6.82 -10.18 7.36
CA GLU A 20 6.15 -10.37 8.66
C GLU A 20 4.90 -9.49 8.85
N CYS A 21 4.97 -8.22 8.44
CA CYS A 21 4.00 -7.19 8.83
C CYS A 21 3.29 -6.52 7.65
N GLY A 22 3.66 -6.82 6.41
CA GLY A 22 3.14 -6.17 5.20
C GLY A 22 3.63 -4.73 4.99
N VAL A 23 4.42 -4.19 5.91
CA VAL A 23 4.88 -2.79 5.88
C VAL A 23 6.19 -2.62 6.65
N THR A 24 7.03 -1.68 6.20
CA THR A 24 8.25 -1.27 6.89
C THR A 24 8.45 0.24 6.78
N LEU A 25 9.11 0.86 7.76
CA LEU A 25 9.43 2.28 7.75
C LEU A 25 10.94 2.48 7.57
N ALA A 26 11.35 2.98 6.41
CA ALA A 26 12.74 3.25 6.09
C ALA A 26 13.10 4.73 6.33
N ARG A 27 13.75 5.02 7.46
CA ARG A 27 14.18 6.38 7.80
C ARG A 27 15.45 6.77 7.04
N GLY A 28 15.48 7.98 6.51
CA GLY A 28 16.67 8.54 5.85
C GLY A 28 17.04 7.89 4.52
N ILE A 29 16.12 7.12 3.91
CA ILE A 29 16.40 6.43 2.65
C ILE A 29 16.60 7.40 1.49
N ALA A 30 15.85 8.49 1.44
CA ALA A 30 15.98 9.52 0.41
C ALA A 30 16.86 10.67 0.93
N PRO A 31 17.97 11.01 0.24
CA PRO A 31 18.77 12.18 0.59
C PRO A 31 17.95 13.48 0.54
N PRO A 32 18.23 14.48 1.38
CA PRO A 32 17.49 15.75 1.38
C PRO A 32 17.42 16.43 0.01
N VAL A 33 18.50 16.40 -0.77
CA VAL A 33 18.55 16.99 -2.12
C VAL A 33 17.61 16.29 -3.11
N LEU A 34 17.44 14.97 -2.96
CA LEU A 34 16.49 14.20 -3.76
C LEU A 34 15.06 14.55 -3.35
N LEU A 35 14.77 14.58 -2.04
CA LEU A 35 13.44 14.97 -1.54
C LEU A 35 13.05 16.39 -1.97
N GLU A 36 13.97 17.35 -1.92
CA GLU A 36 13.73 18.72 -2.39
C GLU A 36 13.41 18.74 -3.90
N THR A 37 14.17 17.98 -4.68
CA THR A 37 13.94 17.85 -6.14
C THR A 37 12.58 17.22 -6.44
N LEU A 38 12.24 16.11 -5.78
CA LEU A 38 10.94 15.44 -5.92
C LEU A 38 9.80 16.37 -5.52
N ASN A 39 9.93 17.05 -4.38
CA ASN A 39 8.92 17.96 -3.87
C ASN A 39 8.66 19.11 -4.84
N ARG A 40 9.71 19.72 -5.40
CA ARG A 40 9.59 20.78 -6.41
C ARG A 40 8.86 20.31 -7.67
N VAL A 41 9.27 19.18 -8.24
CA VAL A 41 8.66 18.62 -9.48
C VAL A 41 7.21 18.24 -9.24
N LEU A 42 6.92 17.49 -8.18
CA LEU A 42 5.58 16.98 -7.89
C LEU A 42 4.61 18.10 -7.50
N ARG A 43 5.06 19.13 -6.77
CA ARG A 43 4.21 20.30 -6.47
C ARG A 43 3.89 21.12 -7.72
N ALA A 44 4.85 21.32 -8.62
CA ALA A 44 4.59 22.01 -9.89
C ALA A 44 3.57 21.23 -10.75
N ARG A 45 3.68 19.89 -10.75
CA ARG A 45 2.72 19.01 -11.41
C ARG A 45 1.32 19.11 -10.79
N VAL A 46 1.21 19.03 -9.47
CA VAL A 46 -0.06 19.22 -8.73
C VAL A 46 -0.67 20.58 -9.06
N ALA A 47 0.10 21.66 -8.99
CA ALA A 47 -0.39 23.01 -9.28
C ALA A 47 -0.94 23.12 -10.70
N THR A 48 -0.24 22.55 -11.68
CA THR A 48 -0.69 22.52 -13.08
C THR A 48 -2.00 21.74 -13.23
N VAL A 49 -2.06 20.53 -12.67
CA VAL A 49 -3.26 19.67 -12.77
C VAL A 49 -4.44 20.31 -12.05
N MET A 50 -4.25 20.88 -10.87
CA MET A 50 -5.32 21.53 -10.11
C MET A 50 -5.82 22.82 -10.78
N ALA A 51 -4.91 23.62 -11.35
CA ALA A 51 -5.28 24.82 -12.10
C ALA A 51 -6.08 24.48 -13.36
N VAL A 52 -5.68 23.42 -14.07
CA VAL A 52 -6.44 22.93 -15.22
C VAL A 52 -7.79 22.40 -14.75
N LEU A 53 -7.81 21.46 -13.79
CA LEU A 53 -9.01 20.80 -13.30
C LEU A 53 -10.08 21.80 -12.84
N GLY A 54 -9.68 22.83 -12.08
CA GLY A 54 -10.60 23.77 -11.45
C GLY A 54 -11.61 23.04 -10.57
N ASP A 55 -12.89 23.35 -10.76
CA ASP A 55 -14.02 22.73 -10.05
C ASP A 55 -14.69 21.60 -10.84
N ARG A 56 -14.09 21.17 -11.97
CA ARG A 56 -14.70 20.16 -12.83
C ARG A 56 -14.73 18.80 -12.12
N PRO A 57 -15.89 18.12 -12.06
CA PRO A 57 -15.96 16.77 -11.53
C PRO A 57 -15.34 15.80 -12.53
N ILE A 58 -14.37 15.01 -12.08
CA ILE A 58 -13.76 13.92 -12.88
C ILE A 58 -14.24 12.53 -12.43
N GLY A 59 -15.17 12.48 -11.46
CA GLY A 59 -15.67 11.24 -10.87
C GLY A 59 -14.63 10.56 -9.98
N ILE A 60 -15.06 9.53 -9.25
CA ILE A 60 -14.15 8.62 -8.53
C ILE A 60 -14.02 7.37 -9.39
N GLY A 61 -12.80 6.96 -9.75
CA GLY A 61 -12.64 5.84 -10.67
C GLY A 61 -11.25 5.25 -10.70
N SER A 62 -11.15 3.93 -10.61
CA SER A 62 -9.91 3.15 -10.68
C SER A 62 -9.95 2.09 -11.79
N ARG A 63 -11.06 2.05 -12.54
CA ARG A 63 -11.38 0.97 -13.48
C ARG A 63 -10.48 0.95 -14.71
N GLU A 64 -9.94 2.10 -15.13
CA GLU A 64 -9.13 2.24 -16.34
C GLU A 64 -7.61 2.33 -16.07
N GLY A 65 -7.15 2.00 -14.86
CA GLY A 65 -5.72 1.84 -14.52
C GLY A 65 -5.01 3.07 -13.92
N TYR A 66 -3.67 3.11 -14.06
CA TYR A 66 -2.77 4.06 -13.37
C TYR A 66 -2.19 5.18 -14.27
N HIS A 67 -2.64 5.26 -15.53
CA HIS A 67 -2.04 6.16 -16.53
C HIS A 67 -2.68 7.55 -16.57
N GLU A 68 -3.84 7.73 -15.95
CA GLU A 68 -4.61 8.97 -15.93
C GLU A 68 -4.55 9.67 -14.56
N CYS A 69 -4.83 10.98 -14.54
CA CYS A 69 -5.07 11.70 -13.30
C CYS A 69 -6.42 11.26 -12.74
N VAL A 70 -6.41 10.63 -11.59
CA VAL A 70 -7.59 9.98 -11.00
C VAL A 70 -7.92 10.62 -9.68
N GLN A 71 -9.21 10.79 -9.40
CA GLN A 71 -9.68 11.03 -8.04
C GLN A 71 -10.03 9.69 -7.37
N ARG A 72 -9.36 9.37 -6.25
CA ARG A 72 -9.50 8.09 -5.53
C ARG A 72 -10.54 8.12 -4.41
N SER A 73 -10.70 9.28 -3.79
CA SER A 73 -11.74 9.62 -2.81
C SER A 73 -12.11 11.10 -2.99
N PRO A 74 -13.22 11.57 -2.38
CA PRO A 74 -13.51 13.01 -2.32
C PRO A 74 -12.25 13.83 -1.94
N GLY A 75 -11.78 14.69 -2.85
CA GLY A 75 -10.63 15.58 -2.61
C GLY A 75 -9.24 14.96 -2.68
N ARG A 76 -9.10 13.64 -2.93
CA ARG A 76 -7.81 12.94 -3.06
C ARG A 76 -7.55 12.47 -4.48
N PHE A 77 -6.36 12.78 -4.98
CA PHE A 77 -5.95 12.56 -6.37
C PHE A 77 -4.67 11.75 -6.46
N ASP A 78 -4.64 10.79 -7.37
CA ASP A 78 -3.40 10.18 -7.85
C ASP A 78 -3.03 10.90 -9.15
N ILE A 79 -1.88 11.57 -9.14
CA ILE A 79 -1.40 12.35 -10.28
C ILE A 79 -0.12 11.70 -10.79
N PRO A 80 -0.14 10.99 -11.93
CA PRO A 80 1.05 10.38 -12.50
C PRO A 80 2.06 11.45 -12.93
N LEU A 81 3.34 11.09 -12.81
CA LEU A 81 4.43 11.84 -13.42
C LEU A 81 4.35 11.73 -14.95
N ALA A 82 4.75 12.79 -15.65
CA ALA A 82 4.97 12.70 -17.09
C ALA A 82 6.24 11.87 -17.36
N ALA A 83 6.34 11.28 -18.56
CA ALA A 83 7.53 10.51 -18.95
C ALA A 83 8.84 11.33 -18.83
N SER A 84 8.77 12.64 -19.11
CA SER A 84 9.89 13.57 -18.91
C SER A 84 10.31 13.70 -17.44
N ASP A 85 9.36 13.61 -16.52
CA ASP A 85 9.61 13.73 -15.08
C ASP A 85 10.12 12.41 -14.49
N LEU A 86 9.68 11.27 -15.06
CA LEU A 86 10.16 9.94 -14.65
C LEU A 86 11.68 9.82 -14.78
N ALA A 87 12.30 10.39 -15.82
CA ALA A 87 13.74 10.38 -15.98
C ALA A 87 14.48 11.05 -14.79
N THR A 88 13.86 12.05 -14.17
CA THR A 88 14.43 12.75 -12.99
C THR A 88 14.31 11.90 -11.72
N VAL A 89 13.36 10.96 -11.66
CA VAL A 89 13.06 10.14 -10.47
C VAL A 89 13.63 8.72 -10.56
N TRP A 90 13.63 8.14 -11.76
CA TRP A 90 13.99 6.75 -12.04
C TRP A 90 15.17 6.59 -13.00
N GLY A 91 15.69 7.70 -13.55
CA GLY A 91 16.61 7.66 -14.70
C GLY A 91 15.91 7.39 -16.02
N ALA A 92 16.65 7.53 -17.12
CA ALA A 92 16.15 7.13 -18.45
C ALA A 92 15.68 5.66 -18.42
N GLU A 93 14.50 5.38 -18.98
CA GLU A 93 13.92 4.03 -19.09
C GLU A 93 13.82 3.21 -17.78
N GLY A 94 13.82 3.87 -16.61
CA GLY A 94 13.81 3.16 -15.32
C GLY A 94 15.15 2.49 -14.97
N THR A 95 16.23 2.85 -15.66
CA THR A 95 17.55 2.22 -15.52
C THR A 95 18.55 2.99 -14.66
N ALA A 96 18.19 4.10 -13.98
CA ALA A 96 19.05 4.64 -12.92
C ALA A 96 18.93 3.79 -11.64
N ALA A 97 19.10 2.48 -11.80
CA ALA A 97 19.02 1.49 -10.76
C ALA A 97 20.07 1.69 -9.64
N ALA A 98 21.06 2.54 -9.87
CA ALA A 98 22.05 2.91 -8.86
C ALA A 98 21.64 4.15 -8.04
N ASP A 99 20.80 5.04 -8.58
CA ASP A 99 20.49 6.33 -7.96
C ASP A 99 19.16 6.36 -7.20
N VAL A 100 18.28 5.37 -7.42
CA VAL A 100 17.02 5.21 -6.69
C VAL A 100 17.29 4.57 -5.33
N PRO A 101 17.23 5.32 -4.21
CA PRO A 101 17.78 4.83 -2.94
C PRO A 101 17.04 3.64 -2.34
N TRP A 102 15.75 3.47 -2.68
CA TRP A 102 14.92 2.36 -2.21
C TRP A 102 14.94 1.13 -3.12
N LEU A 103 15.61 1.18 -4.27
CA LEU A 103 15.53 0.07 -5.23
C LEU A 103 16.15 -1.23 -4.71
N GLY A 104 17.24 -1.13 -3.93
CA GLY A 104 17.83 -2.30 -3.28
C GLY A 104 16.82 -3.04 -2.41
N MET A 105 16.06 -2.29 -1.59
CA MET A 105 14.98 -2.84 -0.77
C MET A 105 13.86 -3.45 -1.60
N VAL A 106 13.41 -2.76 -2.66
CA VAL A 106 12.37 -3.29 -3.56
C VAL A 106 12.82 -4.61 -4.20
N ARG A 107 14.09 -4.72 -4.61
CA ARG A 107 14.64 -5.95 -5.21
C ARG A 107 14.80 -7.10 -4.23
N GLU A 108 15.06 -6.82 -2.96
CA GLU A 108 15.03 -7.85 -1.90
C GLU A 108 13.60 -8.38 -1.69
N ILE A 109 12.57 -7.55 -1.88
CA ILE A 109 11.16 -7.94 -1.68
C ILE A 109 10.58 -8.65 -2.92
N LEU A 110 10.77 -8.07 -4.11
CA LEU A 110 10.10 -8.48 -5.35
C LEU A 110 11.04 -9.19 -6.35
N GLY A 111 12.33 -9.25 -6.05
CA GLY A 111 13.36 -9.76 -6.96
C GLY A 111 13.90 -8.72 -7.94
N HIS A 112 14.96 -9.11 -8.66
CA HIS A 112 15.74 -8.24 -9.54
C HIS A 112 14.99 -7.75 -10.79
N SER A 113 13.92 -8.46 -11.18
CA SER A 113 13.06 -8.14 -12.32
C SER A 113 11.96 -7.13 -11.99
N ALA A 114 11.85 -6.64 -10.75
CA ALA A 114 10.86 -5.63 -10.38
C ALA A 114 10.89 -4.40 -11.31
N ARG A 115 9.71 -3.89 -11.66
CA ARG A 115 9.51 -2.72 -12.53
C ARG A 115 8.50 -1.76 -11.90
N PRO A 116 8.67 -0.44 -12.07
CA PRO A 116 7.67 0.52 -11.63
C PRO A 116 6.38 0.34 -12.44
N THR A 117 5.25 0.17 -11.75
CA THR A 117 3.91 0.12 -12.38
C THR A 117 3.25 1.51 -12.38
N PHE A 118 3.54 2.31 -11.35
CA PHE A 118 3.09 3.69 -11.21
C PHE A 118 4.18 4.53 -10.54
N CYS A 119 4.29 5.79 -10.94
CA CYS A 119 5.02 6.80 -10.18
C CYS A 119 4.34 8.15 -10.36
N GLY A 120 4.08 8.82 -9.23
CA GLY A 120 3.27 10.02 -9.19
C GLY A 120 3.22 10.60 -7.78
N VAL A 121 2.28 11.51 -7.58
CA VAL A 121 1.97 12.09 -6.28
C VAL A 121 0.53 11.77 -5.91
N VAL A 122 0.37 11.30 -4.68
CA VAL A 122 -0.92 11.27 -4.00
C VAL A 122 -1.12 12.63 -3.35
N PHE A 123 -2.14 13.36 -3.80
CA PHE A 123 -2.45 14.71 -3.33
C PHE A 123 -3.84 14.75 -2.71
N SER A 124 -3.92 15.19 -1.45
CA SER A 124 -5.18 15.42 -0.74
C SER A 124 -5.40 16.92 -0.56
N LYS A 125 -6.58 17.43 -0.95
CA LYS A 125 -6.99 18.80 -0.63
C LYS A 125 -7.23 18.94 0.88
N PRO A 126 -7.02 20.13 1.47
CA PRO A 126 -7.44 20.40 2.84
C PRO A 126 -8.92 20.04 3.05
N GLY A 127 -9.23 19.35 4.15
CA GLY A 127 -10.58 18.89 4.47
C GLY A 127 -11.03 17.62 3.74
N SER A 128 -10.17 16.96 2.96
CA SER A 128 -10.49 15.65 2.40
C SER A 128 -10.73 14.64 3.54
N PRO A 129 -11.78 13.81 3.48
CA PRO A 129 -12.05 12.80 4.48
C PRO A 129 -11.00 11.68 4.46
N ALA A 130 -10.95 10.91 5.55
CA ALA A 130 -10.21 9.66 5.58
C ALA A 130 -10.75 8.69 4.52
N GLN A 131 -9.87 7.87 3.94
CA GLN A 131 -10.27 6.76 3.08
C GLN A 131 -10.75 5.59 3.94
N GLN A 132 -11.63 4.77 3.39
CA GLN A 132 -11.93 3.46 3.97
C GLN A 132 -10.71 2.54 3.89
N TRP A 133 -10.69 1.53 4.76
CA TRP A 133 -9.70 0.45 4.68
C TRP A 133 -9.77 -0.26 3.32
N HIS A 134 -8.62 -0.43 2.68
CA HIS A 134 -8.50 -1.10 1.39
C HIS A 134 -7.12 -1.74 1.21
N ILE A 135 -7.01 -2.60 0.21
CA ILE A 135 -5.74 -3.08 -0.36
C ILE A 135 -5.51 -2.40 -1.71
N ASP A 136 -4.24 -2.23 -2.08
CA ASP A 136 -3.87 -1.63 -3.36
C ASP A 136 -3.83 -2.65 -4.51
N SER A 137 -3.58 -3.94 -4.20
CA SER A 137 -3.63 -5.04 -5.15
C SER A 137 -4.24 -6.29 -4.51
N PRO A 138 -4.99 -7.11 -5.29
CA PRO A 138 -5.60 -8.33 -4.79
C PRO A 138 -4.57 -9.48 -4.69
N HIS A 139 -4.87 -10.49 -3.88
CA HIS A 139 -4.15 -11.78 -3.92
C HIS A 139 -4.37 -12.49 -5.25
N GLU A 140 -3.32 -13.12 -5.78
CA GLU A 140 -3.34 -13.80 -7.09
C GLU A 140 -3.47 -15.33 -6.98
N ALA A 141 -3.40 -15.89 -5.76
CA ALA A 141 -3.49 -17.32 -5.50
C ALA A 141 -4.22 -17.62 -4.19
N ARG A 142 -4.75 -18.85 -4.07
CA ARG A 142 -5.50 -19.29 -2.87
C ARG A 142 -4.56 -19.47 -1.68
N GLU A 143 -3.36 -19.97 -1.93
CA GLU A 143 -2.27 -20.00 -0.96
C GLU A 143 -1.60 -18.64 -0.82
N HIS A 144 -1.06 -18.34 0.37
CA HIS A 144 -0.25 -17.15 0.57
C HIS A 144 1.08 -17.32 -0.17
N ARG A 145 1.38 -16.39 -1.09
CA ARG A 145 2.62 -16.33 -1.85
C ARG A 145 3.40 -15.07 -1.49
N ASP A 146 4.65 -15.01 -1.94
CA ASP A 146 5.48 -13.83 -1.84
C ASP A 146 4.80 -12.61 -2.49
N ALA A 147 5.20 -11.42 -2.04
CA ALA A 147 4.67 -10.17 -2.57
C ALA A 147 4.93 -10.06 -4.08
N HIS A 148 3.90 -9.70 -4.85
CA HIS A 148 4.00 -9.43 -6.29
C HIS A 148 4.04 -7.93 -6.61
N ALA A 149 3.72 -7.09 -5.63
CA ALA A 149 3.74 -5.63 -5.75
C ALA A 149 4.11 -4.99 -4.40
N VAL A 150 4.73 -3.81 -4.45
CA VAL A 150 5.03 -3.00 -3.26
C VAL A 150 4.88 -1.51 -3.60
N ASN A 151 4.26 -0.76 -2.70
CA ASN A 151 4.20 0.69 -2.77
C ASN A 151 5.32 1.31 -1.92
N VAL A 152 6.07 2.23 -2.52
CA VAL A 152 7.05 3.07 -1.81
C VAL A 152 6.46 4.46 -1.64
N LEU A 153 5.99 4.76 -0.43
CA LEU A 153 5.41 6.06 -0.10
C LEU A 153 6.48 6.98 0.50
N LEU A 154 6.75 8.09 -0.18
CA LEU A 154 7.72 9.09 0.26
C LEU A 154 6.97 10.39 0.62
N PRO A 155 6.91 10.78 1.90
CA PRO A 155 6.38 12.08 2.27
C PRO A 155 7.29 13.18 1.72
N LEU A 156 6.73 14.09 0.90
CA LEU A 156 7.48 15.19 0.27
C LEU A 156 7.74 16.37 1.22
N ALA A 157 7.05 16.37 2.36
CA ALA A 157 7.20 17.31 3.46
C ALA A 157 6.82 16.58 4.75
N GLU A 158 7.12 17.19 5.90
CA GLU A 158 6.61 16.71 7.17
C GLU A 158 5.07 16.69 7.17
N VAL A 159 4.49 15.55 7.57
CA VAL A 159 3.03 15.36 7.62
C VAL A 159 2.62 15.34 9.10
N PRO A 160 2.08 16.44 9.65
CA PRO A 160 1.59 16.44 11.02
C PRO A 160 0.38 15.51 11.14
N LEU A 161 0.12 14.99 12.34
CA LEU A 161 -1.05 14.13 12.59
C LEU A 161 -2.37 14.77 12.13
N ALA A 162 -2.52 16.09 12.31
CA ALA A 162 -3.70 16.84 11.89
C ALA A 162 -3.91 16.87 10.36
N ALA A 163 -2.87 16.58 9.56
CA ALA A 163 -2.98 16.46 8.11
C ALA A 163 -3.41 15.05 7.66
N GLY A 164 -3.60 14.11 8.59
CA GLY A 164 -4.04 12.75 8.30
C GLY A 164 -2.98 11.93 7.55
N PRO A 165 -1.85 11.58 8.19
CA PRO A 165 -0.89 10.68 7.58
C PRO A 165 -1.54 9.32 7.27
N THR A 166 -0.97 8.58 6.31
CA THR A 166 -1.46 7.26 5.94
C THR A 166 -1.53 6.33 7.14
N GLU A 167 -2.71 5.79 7.41
CA GLU A 167 -2.92 4.70 8.36
C GLU A 167 -2.67 3.36 7.68
N VAL A 168 -2.08 2.42 8.41
CA VAL A 168 -1.78 1.06 7.93
C VAL A 168 -2.18 0.05 8.98
N ALA A 169 -2.57 -1.15 8.54
CA ALA A 169 -2.91 -2.28 9.40
C ALA A 169 -1.84 -3.37 9.29
N PRO A 170 -0.82 -3.39 10.17
CA PRO A 170 0.26 -4.38 10.10
C PRO A 170 -0.28 -5.81 10.21
N GLY A 171 0.22 -6.72 9.37
CA GLY A 171 -0.17 -8.13 9.32
C GLY A 171 -1.47 -8.41 8.55
N SER A 172 -2.23 -7.38 8.15
CA SER A 172 -3.48 -7.55 7.40
C SER A 172 -3.29 -8.17 6.00
N HIS A 173 -2.07 -8.18 5.46
CA HIS A 173 -1.75 -8.85 4.20
C HIS A 173 -1.98 -10.36 4.24
N PHE A 174 -1.99 -10.98 5.42
CA PHE A 174 -2.39 -12.39 5.58
C PHE A 174 -3.90 -12.61 5.63
N LEU A 175 -4.68 -11.57 5.96
CA LEU A 175 -6.12 -11.68 6.23
C LEU A 175 -7.00 -11.30 5.03
N THR A 176 -6.42 -10.65 4.03
CA THR A 176 -7.12 -10.07 2.87
C THR A 176 -7.22 -11.01 1.66
N ASN A 177 -6.85 -12.29 1.82
CA ASN A 177 -6.96 -13.25 0.72
C ASN A 177 -8.44 -13.63 0.48
N HIS A 178 -9.02 -12.99 -0.53
CA HIS A 178 -10.41 -13.18 -0.95
C HIS A 178 -10.64 -14.49 -1.73
N LEU A 179 -9.61 -15.07 -2.34
CA LEU A 179 -9.76 -16.27 -3.19
C LEU A 179 -10.24 -17.52 -2.44
N PRO A 180 -9.77 -17.80 -1.21
CA PRO A 180 -10.33 -18.87 -0.39
C PRO A 180 -11.47 -18.41 0.53
N SER A 181 -11.87 -17.14 0.51
CA SER A 181 -12.75 -16.53 1.51
C SER A 181 -14.05 -16.01 0.87
N PRO A 182 -15.12 -16.82 0.78
CA PRO A 182 -16.34 -16.46 0.04
C PRO A 182 -17.06 -15.20 0.55
N TRP A 183 -16.79 -14.78 1.78
CA TRP A 183 -17.36 -13.58 2.39
C TRP A 183 -16.61 -12.29 2.05
N LEU A 184 -15.38 -12.40 1.54
CA LEU A 184 -14.56 -11.25 1.13
C LEU A 184 -14.79 -10.99 -0.35
N ASP A 185 -15.52 -9.92 -0.65
CA ASP A 185 -15.64 -9.43 -2.01
C ASP A 185 -14.38 -8.66 -2.44
N ARG A 186 -13.91 -8.94 -3.65
CA ARG A 186 -12.70 -8.30 -4.21
C ARG A 186 -12.88 -6.78 -4.38
N ALA A 187 -14.06 -6.34 -4.78
CA ALA A 187 -14.33 -4.91 -4.99
C ALA A 187 -14.43 -4.17 -3.66
N ASP A 188 -15.02 -4.77 -2.63
CA ASP A 188 -15.09 -4.19 -1.27
C ASP A 188 -13.70 -4.06 -0.62
N LEU A 189 -12.73 -4.91 -1.00
CA LEU A 189 -11.34 -4.79 -0.55
C LEU A 189 -10.54 -3.73 -1.32
N LEU A 190 -10.82 -3.52 -2.61
CA LEU A 190 -10.03 -2.62 -3.47
C LEU A 190 -10.58 -1.20 -3.54
N TYR A 191 -11.90 -1.04 -3.40
CA TYR A 191 -12.60 0.20 -3.69
C TYR A 191 -13.41 0.66 -2.48
N GLN A 192 -13.66 1.97 -2.44
CA GLN A 192 -14.51 2.53 -1.41
C GLN A 192 -15.97 2.23 -1.75
N THR A 193 -16.59 1.31 -1.02
CA THR A 193 -17.98 0.87 -1.20
C THR A 193 -18.82 1.18 0.04
N ALA A 194 -20.12 0.85 -0.01
CA ALA A 194 -20.98 0.96 1.16
C ALA A 194 -20.63 -0.08 2.25
N THR A 195 -19.90 -1.14 1.89
CA THR A 195 -19.56 -2.26 2.75
C THR A 195 -18.08 -2.16 3.10
N GLU A 196 -17.75 -1.39 4.13
CA GLU A 196 -16.35 -1.26 4.57
C GLU A 196 -15.88 -2.54 5.27
N VAL A 197 -14.79 -3.13 4.77
CA VAL A 197 -14.10 -4.27 5.41
C VAL A 197 -12.96 -3.76 6.28
N THR A 198 -13.16 -3.76 7.60
CA THR A 198 -12.17 -3.24 8.56
C THR A 198 -11.17 -4.32 9.00
N PRO A 199 -9.95 -3.94 9.42
CA PRO A 199 -8.99 -4.88 10.04
C PRO A 199 -9.55 -5.64 11.24
N ALA A 200 -10.43 -5.02 12.02
CA ALA A 200 -11.09 -5.67 13.15
C ALA A 200 -12.05 -6.79 12.68
N ALA A 201 -12.82 -6.56 11.62
CA ALA A 201 -13.69 -7.58 11.02
C ALA A 201 -12.88 -8.76 10.46
N LEU A 202 -11.77 -8.47 9.77
CA LEU A 202 -10.84 -9.48 9.27
C LEU A 202 -10.28 -10.37 10.40
N LEU A 203 -9.83 -9.75 11.50
CA LEU A 203 -9.28 -10.47 12.64
C LEU A 203 -10.35 -11.32 13.34
N ALA A 204 -11.54 -10.77 13.58
CA ALA A 204 -12.64 -11.51 14.19
C ALA A 204 -13.00 -12.78 13.39
N HIS A 205 -13.05 -12.67 12.05
CA HIS A 205 -13.32 -13.81 11.20
C HIS A 205 -12.20 -14.86 11.26
N ALA A 206 -10.93 -14.43 11.27
CA ALA A 206 -9.79 -15.35 11.35
C ALA A 206 -9.77 -16.13 12.68
N THR A 207 -10.11 -15.48 13.80
CA THR A 207 -10.21 -16.13 15.11
C THR A 207 -11.32 -17.18 15.15
N LEU A 208 -12.48 -16.91 14.53
CA LEU A 208 -13.59 -17.87 14.46
C LEU A 208 -13.21 -19.14 13.69
N LEU A 209 -12.48 -19.02 12.58
CA LEU A 209 -12.01 -20.17 11.81
C LEU A 209 -10.92 -20.98 12.53
N GLY A 210 -10.07 -20.31 13.32
CA GLY A 210 -9.01 -20.95 14.11
C GLY A 210 -9.48 -21.60 15.41
N GLY A 211 -10.67 -21.21 15.91
CA GLY A 211 -11.23 -21.67 17.19
C GLY A 211 -12.09 -22.95 17.13
N GLY A 212 -12.37 -23.49 15.94
CA GLY A 212 -13.24 -24.68 15.77
C GLY A 212 -12.54 -26.04 15.92
N GLY A 213 -11.33 -26.09 16.49
CA GLY A 213 -10.46 -27.27 16.53
C GLY A 213 -10.25 -27.90 17.91
N GLY A 214 -11.19 -27.77 18.85
CA GLY A 214 -11.07 -28.41 20.16
C GLY A 214 -12.44 -28.65 20.79
N GLU A 215 -12.59 -29.84 21.37
CA GLU A 215 -13.78 -30.39 22.08
C GLU A 215 -14.74 -31.21 21.21
N GLY A 216 -14.23 -32.35 20.73
CA GLY A 216 -15.00 -33.59 20.74
C GLY A 216 -14.61 -34.36 21.99
N GLU A 217 -15.51 -34.37 22.96
CA GLU A 217 -15.47 -35.21 24.16
C GLU A 217 -15.39 -36.69 23.73
N ASP A 218 -14.32 -37.37 24.12
CA ASP A 218 -14.24 -38.84 24.06
C ASP A 218 -14.84 -39.38 25.36
N GLU A 219 -16.18 -39.36 25.43
CA GLU A 219 -16.92 -40.11 26.43
C GLU A 219 -17.17 -41.54 25.92
N GLY A 220 -16.41 -42.48 26.48
CA GLY A 220 -16.92 -43.81 26.83
C GLY A 220 -16.78 -44.92 25.80
N GLU A 221 -16.02 -45.95 26.19
CA GLU A 221 -16.36 -47.38 26.23
C GLU A 221 -15.08 -48.09 26.74
N GLY A 222 -15.03 -48.78 27.88
CA GLY A 222 -16.02 -49.68 28.43
C GLY A 222 -15.84 -51.06 27.82
N GLU A 223 -14.72 -51.74 28.07
CA GLU A 223 -14.58 -53.17 27.73
C GLU A 223 -14.14 -53.96 28.97
N ASP A 224 -15.13 -54.71 29.47
CA ASP A 224 -14.97 -55.96 30.21
C ASP A 224 -14.25 -57.00 29.34
N GLU A 225 -13.23 -57.67 29.88
CA GLU A 225 -13.08 -59.15 29.94
C GLU A 225 -11.77 -59.55 30.65
#